data_AF-A0A162UV87-F1
#
_entry.id   AF-A0A162UV87-F1
#
_cell.length_a   1.000
_cell.length_b   1.000
_cell.length_c   1.000
_cell.angle_alpha   90.00
_cell.angle_beta   90.00
_cell.angle_gamma   90.00
#
_symmetry.space_group_name_H-M   'P 1'
#
loop_
_entity.id
_entity.type
_entity.pdbx_description
1 polymer ?
#
loop_
_entity_poly.entity_id
_entity_poly.type
_entity_poly.pdbx_seq_one_letter_code
_entity_poly.pdbx_strand_id
1 'polypeptide(L)'
;MFLTNYLLDIIGNMVFLTAYVTNSSSFPQPLNDKEEEYYLKKLKEGDMLAKSILVERNLRLVAHIVKKYSYPGKEVDDLISIGTVGLIKAIDSFDVSKGTRLATYAAKCIENEILMLIRNNKKTKNEVYLQDPIGIDKEGNELR
;
A
#
# COMPACT_ATOMS: atom_id res chain seq x y z
N MET A 1 -7.07 30.41 -12.06
CA MET A 1 -6.43 29.28 -12.75
C MET A 1 -5.73 28.34 -11.76
N PHE A 2 -4.88 28.82 -10.85
CA PHE A 2 -4.26 27.96 -9.82
C PHE A 2 -5.25 27.38 -8.80
N LEU A 3 -6.15 28.21 -8.24
CA LEU A 3 -7.16 27.74 -7.29
C LEU A 3 -8.12 26.71 -7.89
N THR A 4 -8.47 26.90 -9.17
CA THR A 4 -9.40 26.01 -9.89
C THR A 4 -8.77 24.66 -10.19
N ASN A 5 -7.46 24.63 -10.50
CA ASN A 5 -6.71 23.38 -10.69
C ASN A 5 -6.53 22.63 -9.36
N TYR A 6 -6.20 23.35 -8.28
CA TYR A 6 -6.07 22.74 -6.95
C TYR A 6 -7.39 22.16 -6.45
N LEU A 7 -8.50 22.86 -6.71
CA LEU A 7 -9.84 22.35 -6.41
C LEU A 7 -10.19 21.13 -7.27
N LEU A 8 -9.78 21.11 -8.55
CA LEU A 8 -9.94 19.94 -9.42
C LEU A 8 -9.12 18.75 -8.93
N ASP A 9 -7.89 18.98 -8.46
CA ASP A 9 -7.02 17.93 -7.91
C ASP A 9 -7.59 17.37 -6.59
N ILE A 10 -8.11 18.23 -5.72
CA ILE A 10 -8.79 17.80 -4.48
C ILE A 10 -10.05 17.00 -4.80
N ILE A 11 -10.86 17.44 -5.77
CA ILE A 11 -12.04 16.71 -6.22
C ILE A 11 -11.64 15.38 -6.87
N GLY A 12 -10.59 15.37 -7.69
CA GLY A 12 -10.05 14.16 -8.32
C GLY A 12 -9.56 13.14 -7.29
N ASN A 13 -8.82 13.59 -6.28
CA ASN A 13 -8.37 12.75 -5.18
C ASN A 13 -9.52 12.27 -4.28
N MET A 14 -10.51 13.12 -4.00
CA MET A 14 -11.73 12.74 -3.27
C MET A 14 -12.58 11.73 -4.05
N VAL A 15 -12.71 11.88 -5.37
CA VAL A 15 -13.41 10.93 -6.23
C VAL A 15 -12.65 9.62 -6.31
N PHE A 16 -11.32 9.67 -6.45
CA PHE A 16 -10.46 8.48 -6.41
C PHE A 16 -10.62 7.74 -5.08
N LEU A 17 -10.55 8.46 -3.96
CA LEU A 17 -10.70 7.95 -2.59
C LEU A 17 -12.10 7.34 -2.36
N THR A 18 -13.16 8.06 -2.73
CA THR A 18 -14.53 7.56 -2.59
C THR A 18 -14.78 6.36 -3.51
N ALA A 19 -14.31 6.39 -4.76
CA ALA A 19 -14.36 5.24 -5.67
C ALA A 19 -13.55 4.04 -5.15
N TYR A 20 -12.45 4.26 -4.42
CA TYR A 20 -11.65 3.23 -3.76
C TYR A 20 -12.38 2.59 -2.58
N VAL A 21 -13.10 3.40 -1.79
CA VAL A 21 -13.73 2.99 -0.53
C VAL A 21 -15.15 2.47 -0.72
N THR A 22 -15.91 2.97 -1.69
CA THR A 22 -17.36 2.70 -1.81
C THR A 22 -17.76 1.79 -2.98
N ASN A 23 -16.90 1.51 -3.96
CA ASN A 23 -17.32 0.81 -5.17
C ASN A 23 -16.44 -0.41 -5.52
N SER A 24 -16.96 -1.61 -5.28
CA SER A 24 -16.37 -2.92 -5.60
C SER A 24 -16.04 -3.13 -7.09
N SER A 25 -16.53 -2.23 -7.96
CA SER A 25 -16.47 -2.27 -9.42
C SER A 25 -15.36 -1.40 -10.04
N SER A 26 -14.55 -0.69 -9.25
CA SER A 26 -13.42 0.11 -9.79
C SER A 26 -12.20 -0.74 -10.13
N PHE A 27 -11.98 -1.87 -9.43
CA PHE A 27 -10.87 -2.78 -9.75
C PHE A 27 -11.27 -3.78 -10.82
N PRO A 28 -10.39 -4.08 -11.79
CA PRO A 28 -10.64 -5.17 -12.71
C PRO A 28 -10.86 -6.47 -11.93
N GLN A 29 -11.62 -7.40 -12.52
CA GLN A 29 -11.87 -8.69 -11.86
C GLN A 29 -10.54 -9.43 -11.62
N PRO A 30 -10.46 -10.41 -10.72
CA PRO A 30 -9.29 -11.27 -10.64
C PRO A 30 -9.08 -12.02 -11.96
N LEU A 31 -7.85 -12.43 -12.25
CA LEU A 31 -7.59 -13.35 -13.36
C LEU A 31 -8.10 -14.75 -13.00
N ASN A 32 -8.49 -15.53 -14.01
CA ASN A 32 -8.68 -16.96 -13.81
C ASN A 32 -7.33 -17.69 -13.74
N ASP A 33 -7.32 -18.93 -13.26
CA ASP A 33 -6.09 -19.71 -13.06
C ASP A 33 -5.24 -19.84 -14.33
N LYS A 34 -5.87 -20.00 -15.52
CA LYS A 34 -5.16 -20.13 -16.80
C LYS A 34 -4.56 -18.81 -17.27
N GLU A 35 -5.27 -17.70 -17.07
CA GLU A 35 -4.78 -16.36 -17.38
C GLU A 35 -3.62 -15.99 -16.45
N GLU A 36 -3.74 -16.28 -15.15
CA GLU A 36 -2.66 -16.05 -14.19
C GLU A 36 -1.40 -16.82 -14.60
N GLU A 37 -1.53 -18.11 -14.96
CA GLU A 37 -0.41 -18.91 -15.47
C GLU A 37 0.20 -18.32 -16.76
N TYR A 38 -0.64 -17.86 -17.69
CA TYR A 38 -0.20 -17.22 -18.93
C TYR A 38 0.64 -15.96 -18.66
N TYR A 39 0.15 -15.04 -17.83
CA TYR A 39 0.87 -13.80 -17.53
C TYR A 39 2.12 -14.05 -16.68
N LEU A 40 2.10 -15.03 -15.78
CA LEU A 40 3.28 -15.43 -15.02
C LEU A 40 4.39 -16.00 -15.93
N LYS A 41 4.02 -16.76 -16.96
CA LYS A 41 4.97 -17.24 -17.96
C LYS A 41 5.54 -16.07 -18.77
N LYS A 42 4.71 -15.14 -19.23
CA LYS A 42 5.14 -13.93 -19.95
C LYS A 42 6.06 -13.05 -19.10
N LEU A 43 5.77 -12.91 -17.82
CA LEU A 43 6.63 -12.19 -16.89
C LEU A 43 8.03 -12.82 -16.79
N LYS A 44 8.12 -14.16 -16.76
CA LYS A 44 9.41 -14.88 -16.80
C LYS A 44 10.17 -14.67 -18.10
N GLU A 45 9.47 -14.41 -19.20
CA GLU A 45 10.05 -14.03 -20.50
C GLU A 45 10.51 -12.55 -20.54
N GLY A 46 10.27 -11.78 -19.46
CA GLY A 46 10.66 -10.36 -19.35
C GLY A 46 9.58 -9.38 -19.78
N ASP A 47 8.32 -9.83 -19.97
CA ASP A 47 7.22 -8.98 -20.39
C ASP A 47 6.74 -8.06 -19.25
N MET A 48 7.03 -6.76 -19.39
CA MET A 48 6.62 -5.74 -18.43
C MET A 48 5.12 -5.46 -18.47
N LEU A 49 4.42 -5.69 -19.58
CA LEU A 49 2.97 -5.56 -19.64
C LEU A 49 2.30 -6.65 -18.82
N ALA A 50 2.84 -7.87 -18.86
CA ALA A 50 2.36 -8.97 -18.02
C ALA A 50 2.50 -8.63 -16.53
N LYS A 51 3.60 -7.98 -16.12
CA LYS A 51 3.77 -7.46 -14.76
C LYS A 51 2.67 -6.49 -14.39
N SER A 52 2.42 -5.48 -15.23
CA SER A 52 1.38 -4.47 -14.98
C SER A 52 0.00 -5.10 -14.84
N ILE A 53 -0.35 -6.06 -15.70
CA ILE A 53 -1.63 -6.78 -15.62
C ILE A 53 -1.72 -7.56 -14.32
N LEU A 54 -0.68 -8.32 -13.93
CA LEU A 54 -0.67 -9.07 -12.68
C LEU A 54 -0.83 -8.16 -11.46
N VAL A 55 -0.19 -6.99 -11.46
CA VAL A 55 -0.34 -5.99 -10.39
C VAL A 55 -1.78 -5.47 -10.35
N GLU A 56 -2.30 -4.97 -11.47
CA GLU A 56 -3.62 -4.33 -11.55
C GLU A 56 -4.75 -5.28 -11.13
N ARG A 57 -4.68 -6.54 -11.58
CA ARG A 57 -5.68 -7.59 -11.29
C ARG A 57 -5.63 -8.05 -9.82
N ASN A 58 -4.57 -7.74 -9.10
CA ASN A 58 -4.39 -8.06 -7.68
C ASN A 58 -4.51 -6.85 -6.74
N LEU A 59 -4.77 -5.62 -7.23
CA LEU A 59 -4.91 -4.43 -6.37
C LEU A 59 -6.03 -4.55 -5.33
N ARG A 60 -7.11 -5.28 -5.64
CA ARG A 60 -8.19 -5.56 -4.69
C ARG A 60 -7.70 -6.29 -3.43
N LEU A 61 -6.68 -7.16 -3.57
CA LEU A 61 -6.06 -7.85 -2.44
C LEU A 61 -5.33 -6.86 -1.52
N VAL A 62 -4.62 -5.89 -2.09
CA VAL A 62 -3.92 -4.84 -1.32
C VAL A 62 -4.93 -4.05 -0.49
N ALA A 63 -6.00 -3.57 -1.11
CA ALA A 63 -7.06 -2.83 -0.42
C ALA A 63 -7.70 -3.65 0.71
N HIS A 64 -7.94 -4.95 0.47
CA HIS A 64 -8.49 -5.85 1.48
C HIS A 64 -7.56 -6.00 2.69
N ILE A 65 -6.25 -6.19 2.47
CA ILE A 65 -5.27 -6.36 3.54
C ILE A 65 -5.08 -5.04 4.31
N VAL A 66 -4.96 -3.92 3.61
CA VAL A 66 -4.77 -2.59 4.23
C VAL A 66 -5.92 -2.23 5.17
N LYS A 67 -7.16 -2.65 4.86
CA LYS A 67 -8.32 -2.43 5.73
C LYS A 67 -8.11 -2.95 7.16
N LYS A 68 -7.33 -4.03 7.36
CA LYS A 68 -6.99 -4.58 8.68
C LYS A 68 -6.05 -3.68 9.50
N TYR A 69 -5.28 -2.80 8.84
CA TYR A 69 -4.28 -1.93 9.48
C TYR A 69 -4.68 -0.45 9.50
N SER A 70 -5.82 -0.12 8.92
CA SER A 70 -6.40 1.21 8.92
C SER A 70 -6.96 1.53 10.32
N TYR A 71 -6.49 2.63 10.92
CA TYR A 71 -6.98 3.17 12.19
C TYR A 71 -7.16 4.69 12.06
N PRO A 72 -8.06 5.32 12.83
CA PRO A 72 -8.22 6.76 12.84
C PRO A 72 -6.89 7.48 13.11
N GLY A 73 -6.56 8.48 12.29
CA GLY A 73 -5.32 9.26 12.40
C GLY A 73 -4.09 8.68 11.67
N LYS A 74 -4.28 7.70 10.79
CA LYS A 74 -3.22 7.15 9.93
C LYS A 74 -3.58 7.33 8.46
N GLU A 75 -2.60 7.74 7.65
CA GLU A 75 -2.80 7.96 6.22
C GLU A 75 -3.00 6.60 5.52
N VAL A 76 -4.25 6.31 5.13
CA VAL A 76 -4.62 5.06 4.45
C VAL A 76 -3.93 4.96 3.09
N ASP A 77 -3.69 6.10 2.45
CA ASP A 77 -3.03 6.22 1.16
C ASP A 77 -1.58 5.74 1.22
N ASP A 78 -0.87 6.02 2.32
CA ASP A 78 0.48 5.47 2.57
C ASP A 78 0.46 3.95 2.68
N LEU A 79 -0.53 3.40 3.39
CA LEU A 79 -0.67 1.95 3.56
C LEU A 79 -0.97 1.26 2.24
N ILE A 80 -1.82 1.86 1.40
CA ILE A 80 -2.10 1.37 0.04
C ILE A 80 -0.83 1.41 -0.81
N SER A 81 -0.09 2.52 -0.77
CA SER A 81 1.15 2.69 -1.54
C SER A 81 2.20 1.65 -1.14
N ILE A 82 2.46 1.51 0.16
CA ILE A 82 3.40 0.51 0.71
C ILE A 82 2.92 -0.91 0.44
N GLY A 83 1.62 -1.19 0.60
CA GLY A 83 1.05 -2.49 0.25
C GLY A 83 1.22 -2.82 -1.23
N THR A 84 1.08 -1.84 -2.11
CA THR A 84 1.30 -2.00 -3.56
C THR A 84 2.77 -2.29 -3.87
N VAL A 85 3.71 -1.64 -3.18
CA VAL A 85 5.15 -2.00 -3.26
C VAL A 85 5.37 -3.47 -2.85
N GLY A 86 4.70 -3.93 -1.78
CA GLY A 86 4.75 -5.34 -1.36
C GLY A 86 4.19 -6.31 -2.39
N LEU A 87 3.10 -5.94 -3.06
CA LEU A 87 2.54 -6.73 -4.17
C LEU A 87 3.53 -6.82 -5.35
N ILE A 88 4.13 -5.69 -5.76
CA ILE A 88 5.10 -5.66 -6.85
C ILE A 88 6.29 -6.55 -6.53
N LYS A 89 6.87 -6.42 -5.32
CA LYS A 89 7.96 -7.29 -4.85
C LYS A 89 7.56 -8.76 -4.88
N ALA A 90 6.34 -9.08 -4.46
CA ALA A 90 5.83 -10.44 -4.48
C ALA A 90 5.76 -11.01 -5.89
N ILE A 91 5.24 -10.24 -6.85
CA ILE A 91 5.14 -10.65 -8.25
C ILE A 91 6.54 -10.87 -8.85
N ASP A 92 7.50 -9.99 -8.54
CA ASP A 92 8.88 -10.10 -9.02
C ASP A 92 9.61 -11.33 -8.48
N SER A 93 9.33 -11.73 -7.24
CA SER A 93 9.99 -12.87 -6.59
C SER A 93 9.16 -14.16 -6.56
N PHE A 94 7.99 -14.16 -7.19
CA PHE A 94 7.09 -15.31 -7.15
C PHE A 94 7.62 -16.49 -7.97
N ASP A 95 7.54 -17.68 -7.39
CA ASP A 95 7.94 -18.91 -8.06
C ASP A 95 6.82 -19.95 -8.01
N VAL A 96 6.27 -20.23 -9.19
CA VAL A 96 5.22 -21.23 -9.43
C VAL A 96 5.66 -22.64 -9.00
N SER A 97 6.96 -22.96 -9.03
CA SER A 97 7.47 -24.29 -8.68
C SER A 97 7.21 -24.68 -7.22
N LYS A 98 6.96 -23.69 -6.35
CA LYS A 98 6.70 -23.87 -4.92
C LYS A 98 5.26 -24.29 -4.60
N GLY A 99 4.38 -24.39 -5.60
CA GLY A 99 3.02 -24.92 -5.44
C GLY A 99 2.05 -24.04 -4.64
N THR A 100 2.42 -22.79 -4.35
CA THR A 100 1.54 -21.82 -3.67
C THR A 100 0.88 -20.90 -4.69
N ARG A 101 -0.40 -20.54 -4.48
CA ARG A 101 -1.07 -19.51 -5.30
C ARG A 101 -0.41 -18.14 -5.15
N LEU A 102 -0.38 -17.35 -6.23
CA LEU A 102 0.21 -16.00 -6.22
C LEU A 102 -0.42 -15.13 -5.13
N ALA A 103 -1.76 -15.10 -5.06
CA ALA A 103 -2.48 -14.33 -4.05
C ALA A 103 -2.07 -14.67 -2.60
N THR A 104 -1.82 -15.95 -2.30
CA THR A 104 -1.40 -16.40 -0.97
C THR A 104 0.01 -15.90 -0.63
N TYR A 105 0.92 -15.97 -1.60
CA TYR A 105 2.29 -15.46 -1.41
C TYR A 105 2.30 -13.94 -1.31
N ALA A 106 1.61 -13.25 -2.23
CA ALA A 106 1.48 -11.81 -2.26
C ALA A 106 0.90 -11.25 -0.96
N ALA A 107 -0.12 -11.91 -0.39
CA ALA A 107 -0.70 -11.48 0.88
C ALA A 107 0.34 -11.37 2.01
N LYS A 108 1.26 -12.34 2.11
CA LYS A 108 2.34 -12.31 3.11
C LYS A 108 3.32 -11.17 2.86
N CYS A 109 3.68 -10.92 1.60
CA CYS A 109 4.58 -9.82 1.23
C CYS A 109 3.96 -8.44 1.50
N ILE A 110 2.69 -8.26 1.15
CA ILE A 110 1.92 -7.03 1.41
C ILE A 110 1.87 -6.77 2.92
N GLU A 111 1.49 -7.77 3.72
CA GLU A 111 1.43 -7.65 5.18
C GLU A 111 2.80 -7.32 5.78
N ASN A 112 3.88 -7.94 5.27
CA ASN A 112 5.24 -7.66 5.75
C ASN A 112 5.67 -6.20 5.51
N GLU A 113 5.46 -5.66 4.31
CA GLU A 113 5.84 -4.27 4.01
C GLU A 113 5.02 -3.27 4.84
N ILE A 114 3.72 -3.52 5.02
CA ILE A 114 2.88 -2.71 5.91
C ILE A 114 3.43 -2.75 7.33
N LEU A 115 3.71 -3.94 7.88
CA LEU A 115 4.26 -4.07 9.23
C LEU A 115 5.64 -3.40 9.37
N MET A 116 6.47 -3.42 8.34
CA MET A 116 7.74 -2.69 8.31
C MET A 116 7.54 -1.18 8.43
N LEU A 117 6.61 -0.59 7.67
CA LEU A 117 6.25 0.82 7.79
C LEU A 117 5.81 1.17 9.23
N ILE A 118 4.94 0.35 9.82
CA ILE A 118 4.44 0.57 11.17
C ILE A 118 5.57 0.57 12.20
N ARG A 119 6.51 -0.37 12.08
CA ARG A 119 7.69 -0.45 12.95
C ARG A 119 8.59 0.77 12.77
N ASN A 120 8.80 1.22 11.53
CA ASN A 120 9.61 2.40 11.24
C ASN A 120 9.01 3.66 11.85
N ASN A 121 7.71 3.89 11.67
CA ASN A 121 7.02 5.06 12.23
C ASN A 121 7.02 5.05 13.77
N LYS A 122 6.97 3.86 14.40
CA LYS A 122 7.11 3.74 15.86
C LYS A 122 8.53 4.11 16.31
N LYS A 123 9.56 3.76 15.54
CA LYS A 123 10.95 4.12 15.84
C LYS A 123 11.15 5.64 15.78
N THR A 124 10.70 6.29 14.71
CA THR A 124 10.79 7.76 14.56
C THR A 124 10.06 8.51 15.67
N LYS A 125 8.90 8.03 16.13
CA LYS A 125 8.19 8.63 17.27
C LYS A 125 8.96 8.58 18.60
N ASN A 126 9.92 7.66 18.74
CA ASN A 126 10.74 7.53 19.94
C ASN A 126 12.07 8.29 19.83
N GLU A 127 12.36 8.91 18.69
CA GLU A 127 13.54 9.76 18.53
C GLU A 127 13.25 11.11 19.20
N VAL A 128 14.08 11.47 20.19
CA VAL A 128 14.01 12.75 20.93
C VAL A 128 15.16 13.60 20.44
N TYR A 129 14.91 14.86 20.09
CA TYR A 129 15.97 15.77 19.68
C TYR A 129 16.67 16.37 20.89
N LEU A 130 17.96 16.68 20.75
CA LEU A 130 18.75 17.25 21.85
C LEU A 130 18.23 18.64 22.28
N GLN A 131 17.61 19.37 21.36
CA GLN A 131 16.97 20.65 21.64
C GLN A 131 15.56 20.53 22.24
N ASP A 132 14.98 19.32 22.29
CA ASP A 132 13.65 19.15 22.87
C ASP A 132 13.75 19.29 24.40
N PRO A 133 12.83 20.03 25.03
CA PRO A 133 12.84 20.18 26.48
C PRO A 133 12.65 18.82 27.16
N ILE A 134 13.35 18.61 28.29
CA ILE A 134 13.31 17.36 29.07
C ILE A 134 11.89 17.12 29.61
N GLY A 135 11.13 18.20 29.79
CA GLY A 135 9.71 18.19 30.16
C GLY A 135 9.15 19.61 30.23
N ILE A 136 7.89 19.71 30.63
CA ILE A 136 7.21 20.99 30.85
C ILE A 136 6.77 21.00 32.32
N ASP A 137 7.00 22.10 33.04
CA ASP A 137 6.49 22.25 34.40
C ASP A 137 4.96 22.47 34.41
N LYS A 138 4.35 22.55 35.61
CA LYS A 138 2.91 22.79 35.75
C LYS A 138 2.45 24.18 35.27
N GLU A 139 3.40 25.08 35.04
CA GLU A 139 3.20 26.47 34.64
C GLU A 139 3.38 26.65 33.11
N GLY A 140 3.81 25.60 32.41
CA GLY A 140 4.01 25.61 30.95
C GLY A 140 5.42 25.96 30.52
N ASN A 141 6.39 26.09 31.44
CA ASN A 141 7.77 26.42 31.10
C ASN A 141 8.56 25.16 30.70
N GLU A 142 9.44 25.33 29.72
CA GLU A 142 10.38 24.30 29.27
C GLU A 142 11.42 23.99 30.35
N LEU A 143 11.50 22.72 30.76
CA LEU A 143 12.57 22.21 31.61
C LEU A 143 13.78 21.90 30.73
N ARG A 144 14.85 22.69 30.89
CA ARG A 144 16.15 22.48 30.24
C ARG A 144 17.08 21.61 31.07
#